data_AF-A0AAF0EPG3-F1
#
_entry.id   AF-A0AAF0EPG3-F1
#
_cell.length_a   1.000
_cell.length_b   1.000
_cell.length_c   1.000
_cell.angle_alpha   90.00
_cell.angle_beta   90.00
_cell.angle_gamma   90.00
#
_symmetry.space_group_name_H-M   'P 1'
#
loop_
_entity.id
_entity.type
_entity.pdbx_description
1 polymer ?
#
loop_
_entity_poly.entity_id
_entity_poly.type
_entity_poly.pdbx_seq_one_letter_code
_entity_poly.pdbx_strand_id
1 'polypeptide(L)'
;MEVWDVHETTEPVGPRVEAANTLKEEGNEAFSKGQYAEAMNKYQDALMRLPPRIQDEQDRPANSVAEDEHMRQTEIVDLRVKIHANMAVCHLKLEQYEDAVKASSEALAENPQHVKALHRRATAREHLGGWGPLTAAQKDYQRLDELAKEGHVPASYRRDLDAALQRLPPLIEAAASKEKDEMVDKLKTVGNKVLGYFGLSTDNFQFQQQEGGGYSVNFVQ
;
A
#
# COMPACT_ATOMS: atom_id res chain seq x y z
N MET A 1 -34.89 14.53 -15.77
CA MET A 1 -34.01 13.46 -15.25
C MET A 1 -32.90 13.37 -16.26
N GLU A 2 -31.83 14.15 -16.05
CA GLU A 2 -30.69 14.20 -16.96
C GLU A 2 -29.91 12.88 -16.83
N VAL A 3 -29.90 12.14 -17.93
CA VAL A 3 -29.06 10.96 -18.10
C VAL A 3 -27.64 11.49 -18.27
N TRP A 4 -26.79 11.24 -17.29
CA TRP A 4 -25.37 11.56 -17.38
C TRP A 4 -24.76 10.59 -18.39
N ASP A 5 -24.60 11.07 -19.61
CA ASP A 5 -23.90 10.41 -20.70
C ASP A 5 -22.41 10.33 -20.34
N VAL A 6 -22.01 9.25 -19.66
CA VAL A 6 -20.60 8.92 -19.47
C VAL A 6 -20.05 8.76 -20.87
N HIS A 7 -19.26 9.73 -21.34
CA HIS A 7 -18.73 9.76 -22.69
C HIS A 7 -17.97 8.46 -22.97
N GLU A 8 -18.65 7.51 -23.58
CA GLU A 8 -18.09 6.26 -24.04
C GLU A 8 -17.20 6.65 -25.22
N THR A 9 -15.90 6.76 -24.95
CA THR A 9 -14.92 7.23 -25.92
C THR A 9 -15.00 6.38 -27.18
N THR A 10 -15.31 6.99 -28.32
CA THR A 10 -15.49 6.30 -29.61
C THR A 10 -14.20 5.77 -30.24
N GLU A 11 -13.05 6.02 -29.61
CA GLU A 11 -11.74 5.55 -30.08
C GLU A 11 -11.55 4.04 -29.83
N PRO A 12 -11.10 3.26 -30.84
CA PRO A 12 -10.79 1.86 -30.65
C PRO A 12 -9.73 1.64 -29.56
N VAL A 13 -9.78 0.49 -28.89
CA VAL A 13 -8.89 0.18 -27.74
C VAL A 13 -7.40 0.18 -28.13
N GLY A 14 -7.04 -0.33 -29.30
CA GLY A 14 -5.64 -0.42 -29.76
C GLY A 14 -4.92 0.95 -29.75
N PRO A 15 -5.38 1.95 -30.53
CA PRO A 15 -4.80 3.29 -30.53
C PRO A 15 -4.74 3.94 -29.14
N ARG A 16 -5.71 3.67 -28.28
CA ARG A 16 -5.71 4.16 -26.89
C ARG A 16 -4.58 3.56 -26.06
N VAL A 17 -4.30 2.26 -26.21
CA VAL A 17 -3.18 1.57 -25.55
C VAL A 17 -1.84 2.10 -26.07
N GLU A 18 -1.70 2.32 -27.37
CA GLU A 18 -0.49 2.94 -27.95
C GLU A 18 -0.26 4.37 -27.44
N ALA A 19 -1.32 5.17 -27.37
CA ALA A 19 -1.26 6.52 -26.80
C ALA A 19 -0.88 6.49 -25.30
N ALA A 20 -1.46 5.57 -24.53
CA ALA A 20 -1.11 5.37 -23.12
C ALA A 20 0.38 4.99 -22.96
N ASN A 21 0.89 4.11 -23.83
CA ASN A 21 2.28 3.71 -23.79
C ASN A 21 3.23 4.88 -24.13
N THR A 22 2.88 5.71 -25.12
CA THR A 22 3.62 6.92 -25.48
C THR A 22 3.70 7.90 -24.30
N LEU A 23 2.56 8.20 -23.69
CA LEU A 23 2.49 9.06 -22.50
C LEU A 23 3.30 8.51 -21.33
N LYS A 24 3.28 7.18 -21.13
CA LYS A 24 4.13 6.53 -20.12
C LYS A 24 5.62 6.72 -20.43
N GLU A 25 6.06 6.63 -21.68
CA GLU A 25 7.47 6.90 -22.03
C GLU A 25 7.85 8.37 -21.86
N GLU A 26 6.98 9.32 -22.21
CA GLU A 26 7.20 10.75 -21.92
C GLU A 26 7.32 10.99 -20.40
N GLY A 27 6.47 10.32 -19.60
CA GLY A 27 6.58 10.34 -18.14
C GLY A 27 7.90 9.77 -17.64
N ASN A 28 8.39 8.68 -18.23
CA ASN A 28 9.71 8.10 -17.91
C ASN A 28 10.86 9.07 -18.23
N GLU A 29 10.76 9.78 -19.35
CA GLU A 29 11.74 10.79 -19.74
C GLU A 29 11.75 11.96 -18.74
N ALA A 30 10.59 12.53 -18.41
CA ALA A 30 10.46 13.56 -17.39
C ALA A 30 10.98 13.09 -16.02
N PHE A 31 10.69 11.85 -15.63
CA PHE A 31 11.19 11.25 -14.40
C PHE A 31 12.72 11.18 -14.38
N SER A 32 13.33 10.79 -15.50
CA SER A 32 14.80 10.72 -15.62
C SER A 32 15.48 12.08 -15.47
N LYS A 33 14.77 13.17 -15.80
CA LYS A 33 15.20 14.57 -15.63
C LYS A 33 14.91 15.13 -14.23
N GLY A 34 14.32 14.34 -13.33
CA GLY A 34 13.92 14.78 -11.99
C GLY A 34 12.63 15.61 -11.95
N GLN A 35 11.90 15.70 -13.06
CA GLN A 35 10.65 16.46 -13.17
C GLN A 35 9.47 15.61 -12.72
N TYR A 36 9.41 15.28 -11.42
CA TYR A 36 8.46 14.29 -10.90
C TYR A 36 6.99 14.69 -11.02
N ALA A 37 6.67 15.98 -10.87
CA ALA A 37 5.30 16.47 -11.04
C ALA A 37 4.83 16.37 -12.50
N GLU A 38 5.70 16.70 -13.45
CA GLU A 38 5.43 16.55 -14.88
C GLU A 38 5.27 15.07 -15.27
N ALA A 39 6.17 14.21 -14.77
CA ALA A 39 6.06 12.77 -14.94
C ALA A 39 4.71 12.24 -14.41
N MET A 40 4.26 12.71 -13.24
CA MET A 40 2.97 12.34 -12.68
C MET A 40 1.79 12.69 -13.59
N ASN A 41 1.77 13.91 -14.14
CA ASN A 41 0.72 14.34 -15.07
C ASN A 41 0.67 13.41 -16.30
N LYS A 42 1.83 13.08 -16.87
CA LYS A 42 1.93 12.16 -18.02
C LYS A 42 1.43 10.76 -17.68
N TYR A 43 1.74 10.25 -16.49
CA TYR A 43 1.23 8.96 -16.04
C TYR A 43 -0.29 8.95 -15.80
N GLN A 44 -0.85 10.03 -15.25
CA GLN A 44 -2.29 10.19 -15.10
C GLN A 44 -2.99 10.25 -16.46
N ASP A 45 -2.44 11.02 -17.40
CA ASP A 45 -2.94 11.06 -18.78
C ASP A 45 -2.90 9.67 -19.44
N ALA A 46 -1.83 8.90 -19.21
CA ALA A 46 -1.72 7.54 -19.71
C ALA A 46 -2.82 6.62 -19.15
N LEU A 47 -3.12 6.71 -17.84
CA LEU A 47 -4.20 5.92 -17.23
C LEU A 47 -5.58 6.27 -17.78
N MET A 48 -5.85 7.56 -18.05
CA MET A 48 -7.11 8.00 -18.64
C MET A 48 -7.35 7.42 -20.05
N ARG A 49 -6.27 7.08 -20.77
CA ARG A 49 -6.39 6.43 -22.07
C ARG A 49 -6.75 4.96 -21.95
N LEU A 50 -6.33 4.27 -20.89
CA LEU A 50 -6.61 2.84 -20.72
C LEU A 50 -8.09 2.60 -20.39
N PRO A 51 -8.69 1.49 -20.86
CA PRO A 51 -9.98 1.03 -20.35
C PRO A 51 -9.94 0.88 -18.83
N PRO A 52 -11.05 1.02 -18.10
CA PRO A 52 -11.07 0.81 -16.65
C PRO A 52 -10.71 -0.64 -16.30
N ARG A 53 -10.31 -0.86 -15.03
CA ARG A 53 -10.08 -2.21 -14.51
C ARG A 53 -11.41 -2.98 -14.48
N ILE A 54 -11.42 -4.17 -15.08
CA ILE A 54 -12.54 -5.11 -15.00
C ILE A 54 -12.50 -5.75 -13.61
N GLN A 55 -13.52 -5.50 -12.78
CA GLN A 55 -13.58 -6.03 -11.42
C GLN A 55 -14.26 -7.40 -11.37
N ASP A 56 -15.33 -7.58 -12.15
CA ASP A 56 -16.09 -8.82 -12.22
C ASP A 56 -15.96 -9.48 -13.60
N GLU A 57 -15.81 -10.81 -13.60
CA GLU A 57 -15.68 -11.60 -14.84
C GLU A 57 -16.94 -11.49 -15.72
N GLN A 58 -18.08 -11.12 -15.12
CA GLN A 58 -19.36 -10.88 -15.78
C GLN A 58 -19.41 -9.55 -16.54
N ASP A 59 -18.58 -8.57 -16.15
CA ASP A 59 -18.41 -7.31 -16.89
C ASP A 59 -17.49 -7.48 -18.10
N ARG A 60 -16.88 -8.66 -18.27
CA ARG A 60 -16.11 -8.98 -19.45
C ARG A 60 -17.08 -9.11 -20.64
N PRO A 61 -16.86 -8.41 -21.77
CA PRO A 61 -17.76 -8.47 -22.91
C PRO A 61 -17.92 -9.92 -23.40
N ALA A 62 -19.16 -10.38 -23.58
CA ALA A 62 -19.53 -11.78 -23.84
C ALA A 62 -18.87 -12.45 -25.07
N ASN A 63 -18.19 -11.66 -25.92
CA ASN A 63 -17.42 -12.13 -27.09
C ASN A 63 -15.90 -12.26 -26.85
N SER A 64 -15.41 -12.16 -25.60
CA SER A 64 -13.98 -12.06 -25.25
C SER A 64 -13.15 -13.35 -25.39
N VAL A 65 -13.56 -14.32 -26.22
CA VAL A 65 -12.88 -15.63 -26.38
C VAL A 65 -11.91 -15.68 -27.57
N ALA A 66 -11.70 -14.58 -28.29
CA ALA A 66 -10.65 -14.49 -29.29
C ALA A 66 -9.27 -14.30 -28.63
N GLU A 67 -8.27 -15.09 -29.04
CA GLU A 67 -6.88 -15.03 -28.53
C GLU A 67 -6.31 -13.60 -28.58
N ASP A 68 -6.65 -12.83 -29.61
CA ASP A 68 -6.24 -11.43 -29.79
C ASP A 68 -6.77 -10.50 -28.68
N GLU A 69 -8.00 -10.73 -28.20
CA GLU A 69 -8.60 -9.90 -27.14
C GLU A 69 -8.04 -10.24 -25.76
N HIS A 70 -7.73 -11.51 -25.51
CA HIS A 70 -7.04 -11.92 -24.29
C HIS A 70 -5.63 -11.34 -24.21
N MET A 71 -4.85 -11.44 -25.30
CA MET A 71 -3.53 -10.82 -25.37
C MET A 71 -3.60 -9.30 -25.13
N ARG A 72 -4.58 -8.63 -25.75
CA ARG A 72 -4.79 -7.19 -25.55
C ARG A 72 -5.15 -6.85 -24.11
N GLN A 73 -5.97 -7.66 -23.44
CA GLN A 73 -6.29 -7.46 -22.03
C GLN A 73 -5.05 -7.64 -21.14
N THR A 74 -4.22 -8.65 -21.41
CA THR A 74 -2.93 -8.84 -20.71
C THR A 74 -2.01 -7.64 -20.89
N GLU A 75 -1.93 -7.08 -22.10
CA GLU A 75 -1.14 -5.87 -22.40
C GLU A 75 -1.66 -4.64 -21.64
N ILE A 76 -2.98 -4.42 -21.60
CA ILE A 76 -3.60 -3.31 -20.85
C ILE A 76 -3.27 -3.40 -19.36
N VAL A 77 -3.39 -4.60 -18.78
CA VAL A 77 -3.10 -4.87 -17.37
C VAL A 77 -1.62 -4.61 -17.08
N ASP A 78 -0.71 -5.17 -17.90
CA ASP A 78 0.73 -4.97 -17.73
C ASP A 78 1.13 -3.49 -17.84
N LEU A 79 0.54 -2.75 -18.78
CA LEU A 79 0.78 -1.31 -18.94
C LEU A 79 0.25 -0.51 -17.74
N ARG A 80 -0.96 -0.79 -17.25
CA ARG A 80 -1.51 -0.13 -16.05
C ARG A 80 -0.66 -0.40 -14.80
N VAL A 81 -0.27 -1.65 -14.57
CA VAL A 81 0.63 -2.03 -13.46
C VAL A 81 1.93 -1.22 -13.50
N LYS A 82 2.55 -1.10 -14.69
CA LYS A 82 3.78 -0.33 -14.88
C LYS A 82 3.56 1.16 -14.60
N ILE A 83 2.45 1.74 -15.07
CA ILE A 83 2.14 3.16 -14.85
C ILE A 83 1.93 3.43 -13.35
N HIS A 84 1.10 2.66 -12.66
CA HIS A 84 0.89 2.81 -11.21
C HIS A 84 2.19 2.62 -10.41
N ALA A 85 3.02 1.65 -10.77
CA ALA A 85 4.32 1.49 -10.14
C ALA A 85 5.19 2.74 -10.35
N ASN A 86 5.20 3.32 -11.55
CA ASN A 86 5.97 4.52 -11.85
C ASN A 86 5.46 5.77 -11.12
N MET A 87 4.15 5.92 -10.97
CA MET A 87 3.56 6.94 -10.08
C MET A 87 4.03 6.77 -8.64
N ALA A 88 4.09 5.53 -8.14
CA ALA A 88 4.54 5.26 -6.78
C ALA A 88 5.99 5.71 -6.52
N VAL A 89 6.91 5.55 -7.49
CA VAL A 89 8.28 6.07 -7.33
C VAL A 89 8.35 7.59 -7.41
N CYS A 90 7.49 8.24 -8.20
CA CYS A 90 7.38 9.70 -8.20
C CYS A 90 6.93 10.20 -6.82
N HIS A 91 5.90 9.59 -6.23
CA HIS A 91 5.44 9.92 -4.88
C HIS A 91 6.53 9.69 -3.83
N LEU A 92 7.31 8.60 -3.91
CA LEU A 92 8.46 8.38 -3.03
C LEU A 92 9.50 9.51 -3.16
N LYS A 93 9.79 9.96 -4.38
CA LYS A 93 10.73 11.06 -4.64
C LYS A 93 10.24 12.42 -4.14
N LEU A 94 8.93 12.57 -4.02
CA LEU A 94 8.26 13.74 -3.47
C LEU A 94 7.94 13.60 -1.97
N GLU A 95 8.39 12.53 -1.32
CA GLU A 95 8.13 12.21 0.10
C GLU A 95 6.62 12.10 0.44
N GLN A 96 5.79 11.82 -0.57
CA GLN A 96 4.35 11.61 -0.44
C GLN A 96 4.06 10.13 -0.15
N TYR A 97 4.43 9.67 1.05
CA TYR A 97 4.47 8.24 1.37
C TYR A 97 3.09 7.56 1.32
N GLU A 98 2.02 8.22 1.77
CA GLU A 98 0.67 7.67 1.69
C GLU A 98 0.24 7.40 0.24
N ASP A 99 0.51 8.35 -0.66
CA ASP A 99 0.14 8.21 -2.07
C ASP A 99 1.03 7.18 -2.78
N ALA A 100 2.30 7.05 -2.38
CA ALA A 100 3.16 5.95 -2.83
C ALA A 100 2.61 4.57 -2.42
N VAL A 101 2.02 4.45 -1.22
CA VAL A 101 1.35 3.22 -0.77
C VAL A 101 0.09 2.95 -1.59
N LYS A 102 -0.74 3.97 -1.85
CA LYS A 102 -1.94 3.84 -2.69
C LYS A 102 -1.58 3.40 -4.11
N ALA A 103 -0.70 4.13 -4.79
CA ALA A 103 -0.28 3.82 -6.16
C ALA A 103 0.36 2.43 -6.28
N SER A 104 1.21 2.04 -5.32
CA SER A 104 1.76 0.68 -5.30
C SER A 104 0.68 -0.38 -5.07
N SER A 105 -0.34 -0.08 -4.27
CA SER A 105 -1.44 -1.02 -4.01
C SER A 105 -2.34 -1.20 -5.23
N GLU A 106 -2.59 -0.16 -6.03
CA GLU A 106 -3.28 -0.29 -7.32
C GLU A 106 -2.54 -1.25 -8.26
N ALA A 107 -1.21 -1.08 -8.41
CA ALA A 107 -0.39 -1.99 -9.20
C ALA A 107 -0.45 -3.45 -8.67
N LEU A 108 -0.41 -3.63 -7.36
CA LEU A 108 -0.43 -4.96 -6.73
C LEU A 108 -1.80 -5.61 -6.72
N ALA A 109 -2.87 -4.84 -6.88
CA ALA A 109 -4.21 -5.38 -6.99
C ALA A 109 -4.44 -6.06 -8.34
N GLU A 110 -3.72 -5.65 -9.40
CA GLU A 110 -3.71 -6.30 -10.72
C GLU A 110 -2.59 -7.34 -10.87
N ASN A 111 -1.38 -7.05 -10.35
CA ASN A 111 -0.27 -7.99 -10.33
C ASN A 111 0.35 -8.09 -8.92
N PRO A 112 -0.12 -9.04 -8.09
CA PRO A 112 0.36 -9.20 -6.71
C PRO A 112 1.85 -9.55 -6.56
N GLN A 113 2.49 -10.00 -7.64
CA GLN A 113 3.91 -10.37 -7.66
C GLN A 113 4.81 -9.28 -8.25
N HIS A 114 4.26 -8.09 -8.55
CA HIS A 114 5.03 -7.03 -9.19
C HIS A 114 6.13 -6.48 -8.26
N VAL A 115 7.36 -6.92 -8.50
CA VAL A 115 8.55 -6.69 -7.66
C VAL A 115 8.76 -5.22 -7.30
N LYS A 116 8.73 -4.32 -8.29
CA LYS A 116 8.95 -2.88 -8.05
C LYS A 116 7.84 -2.28 -7.19
N ALA A 117 6.60 -2.73 -7.33
CA ALA A 117 5.48 -2.18 -6.56
C ALA A 117 5.51 -2.69 -5.11
N LEU A 118 5.82 -3.97 -4.88
CA LEU A 118 6.06 -4.49 -3.52
C LEU A 118 7.16 -3.71 -2.81
N HIS A 119 8.30 -3.54 -3.49
CA HIS A 119 9.45 -2.84 -2.91
C HIS A 119 9.14 -1.38 -2.57
N ARG A 120 8.55 -0.64 -3.52
CA ARG A 120 8.15 0.76 -3.33
C ARG A 120 7.13 0.93 -2.21
N ARG A 121 6.15 0.01 -2.10
CA ARG A 121 5.16 0.03 -1.01
C ARG A 121 5.80 -0.21 0.34
N ALA A 122 6.72 -1.17 0.43
CA ALA A 122 7.44 -1.47 1.65
C ALA A 122 8.26 -0.26 2.12
N THR A 123 9.03 0.35 1.20
CA THR A 123 9.79 1.57 1.48
C THR A 123 8.90 2.72 1.95
N ALA A 124 7.77 2.97 1.29
CA ALA A 124 6.84 4.01 1.71
C ALA A 124 6.25 3.75 3.11
N ARG A 125 5.89 2.49 3.41
CA ARG A 125 5.38 2.09 4.72
C ARG A 125 6.40 2.22 5.85
N GLU A 126 7.68 2.00 5.56
CA GLU A 126 8.76 2.28 6.51
C GLU A 126 8.88 3.76 6.83
N HIS A 127 8.80 4.62 5.82
CA HIS A 127 8.83 6.06 6.02
C HIS A 127 7.62 6.58 6.81
N LEU A 128 6.44 5.98 6.64
CA LEU A 128 5.26 6.31 7.46
C LEU A 128 5.48 5.96 8.95
N GLY A 129 6.24 4.90 9.23
CA GLY A 129 6.52 4.48 10.60
C GLY A 129 5.28 4.02 11.37
N GLY A 130 5.43 3.81 12.67
CA GLY A 130 4.35 3.28 13.51
C GLY A 130 4.13 1.77 13.35
N TRP A 131 3.43 1.17 14.30
CA TRP A 131 3.31 -0.27 14.42
C TRP A 131 2.62 -0.90 13.21
N GLY A 132 1.51 -0.30 12.75
CA GLY A 132 0.75 -0.77 11.60
C GLY A 132 1.56 -0.75 10.29
N PRO A 133 2.05 0.43 9.84
CA PRO A 133 2.82 0.54 8.60
C PRO A 133 4.12 -0.28 8.63
N LEU A 134 4.89 -0.29 9.73
CA LEU A 134 6.12 -1.10 9.82
C LEU A 134 5.83 -2.61 9.71
N THR A 135 4.77 -3.08 10.36
CA THR A 135 4.33 -4.49 10.23
C THR A 135 3.93 -4.80 8.79
N ALA A 136 3.23 -3.88 8.12
CA ALA A 136 2.84 -4.05 6.73
C ALA A 136 4.05 -3.99 5.76
N ALA A 137 5.07 -3.18 6.05
CA ALA A 137 6.33 -3.15 5.30
C ALA A 137 7.07 -4.48 5.41
N GLN A 138 7.16 -5.05 6.62
CA GLN A 138 7.78 -6.36 6.82
C GLN A 138 7.12 -7.45 5.99
N LYS A 139 5.78 -7.45 5.89
CA LYS A 139 5.05 -8.39 5.03
C LYS A 139 5.38 -8.23 3.55
N ASP A 140 5.50 -7.00 3.05
CA ASP A 140 5.88 -6.75 1.66
C ASP A 140 7.31 -7.25 1.37
N TYR A 141 8.25 -7.03 2.28
CA TYR A 141 9.62 -7.55 2.14
C TYR A 141 9.68 -9.07 2.25
N GLN A 142 8.94 -9.69 3.18
CA GLN A 142 8.85 -11.15 3.25
C GLN A 142 8.31 -11.74 1.94
N ARG A 143 7.29 -11.12 1.35
CA ARG A 143 6.77 -11.55 0.05
C ARG A 143 7.81 -11.41 -1.06
N LEU A 144 8.60 -10.33 -1.06
CA LEU A 144 9.72 -10.19 -1.99
C LEU A 144 10.77 -11.27 -1.79
N ASP A 145 11.07 -11.67 -0.55
CA ASP A 145 12.03 -12.72 -0.27
C ASP A 145 11.59 -14.09 -0.78
N GLU A 146 10.32 -14.42 -0.63
CA GLU A 146 9.71 -15.61 -1.23
C GLU A 146 9.86 -15.61 -2.75
N LEU A 147 9.41 -14.55 -3.42
CA LEU A 147 9.52 -14.42 -4.89
C LEU A 147 10.98 -14.50 -5.36
N ALA A 148 11.89 -13.97 -4.56
CA ALA A 148 13.28 -13.98 -4.88
C ALA A 148 13.93 -15.37 -4.68
N LYS A 149 13.41 -16.20 -3.76
CA LYS A 149 13.80 -17.62 -3.61
C LYS A 149 13.26 -18.47 -4.77
N GLU A 150 12.12 -18.07 -5.33
CA GLU A 150 11.52 -18.66 -6.54
C GLU A 150 12.23 -18.21 -7.84
N GLY A 151 13.15 -17.24 -7.77
CA GLY A 151 13.90 -16.75 -8.93
C GLY A 151 13.21 -15.63 -9.72
N HIS A 152 12.12 -15.04 -9.19
CA HIS A 152 11.35 -13.98 -9.85
C HIS A 152 11.85 -12.56 -9.56
N VAL A 153 12.88 -12.40 -8.72
CA VAL A 153 13.41 -11.10 -8.30
C VAL A 153 14.89 -10.99 -8.70
N PRO A 154 15.32 -9.86 -9.31
CA PRO A 154 16.72 -9.63 -9.63
C PRO A 154 17.62 -9.64 -8.38
N ALA A 155 18.83 -10.16 -8.52
CA ALA A 155 19.82 -10.24 -7.43
C ALA A 155 20.17 -8.87 -6.82
N SER A 156 19.97 -7.77 -7.55
CA SER A 156 20.19 -6.40 -7.08
C SER A 156 19.34 -6.03 -5.85
N TYR A 157 18.20 -6.70 -5.64
CA TYR A 157 17.33 -6.46 -4.48
C TYR A 157 17.81 -7.16 -3.21
N ARG A 158 18.71 -8.15 -3.31
CA ARG A 158 19.05 -9.02 -2.16
C ARG A 158 19.63 -8.28 -0.98
N ARG A 159 20.63 -7.43 -1.23
CA ARG A 159 21.29 -6.67 -0.17
C ARG A 159 20.31 -5.76 0.60
N ASP A 160 19.44 -5.06 -0.12
CA ASP A 160 18.46 -4.17 0.52
C ASP A 160 17.40 -4.96 1.29
N LEU A 161 16.94 -6.07 0.73
CA LEU A 161 15.97 -6.95 1.36
C LEU A 161 16.49 -7.57 2.65
N ASP A 162 17.72 -8.10 2.65
CA ASP A 162 18.34 -8.66 3.86
C ASP A 162 18.48 -7.59 4.94
N ALA A 163 18.91 -6.38 4.55
CA ALA A 163 19.00 -5.24 5.47
C ALA A 163 17.63 -4.82 6.02
N ALA A 164 16.59 -4.81 5.19
CA ALA A 164 15.23 -4.48 5.60
C ALA A 164 14.66 -5.51 6.59
N LEU A 165 14.83 -6.80 6.29
CA LEU A 165 14.34 -7.89 7.15
C LEU A 165 15.10 -7.99 8.48
N GLN A 166 16.34 -7.53 8.54
CA GLN A 166 17.09 -7.41 9.80
C GLN A 166 16.68 -6.18 10.61
N ARG A 167 16.44 -5.03 9.97
CA ARG A 167 16.13 -3.76 10.69
C ARG A 167 14.69 -3.68 11.19
N LEU A 168 13.73 -4.27 10.49
CA LEU A 168 12.30 -4.09 10.77
C LEU A 168 11.82 -4.69 12.09
N PRO A 169 12.21 -5.93 12.49
CA PRO A 169 11.72 -6.53 13.73
C PRO A 169 11.88 -5.65 14.98
N PRO A 170 13.09 -5.11 15.30
CA PRO A 170 13.23 -4.25 16.49
C PRO A 170 12.46 -2.93 16.38
N LEU A 171 12.29 -2.37 15.16
CA LEU A 171 11.48 -1.17 14.95
C LEU A 171 9.98 -1.42 15.22
N ILE A 172 9.49 -2.58 14.78
CA ILE A 172 8.10 -3.00 15.02
C ILE A 172 7.85 -3.19 16.51
N GLU A 173 8.77 -3.85 17.22
CA GLU A 173 8.64 -4.07 18.67
C GLU A 173 8.64 -2.73 19.44
N ALA A 174 9.56 -1.83 19.10
CA ALA A 174 9.62 -0.50 19.71
C ALA A 174 8.34 0.31 19.45
N ALA A 175 7.84 0.32 18.20
CA ALA A 175 6.59 0.99 17.85
C ALA A 175 5.38 0.36 18.57
N ALA A 176 5.32 -0.97 18.64
CA ALA A 176 4.26 -1.69 19.32
C ALA A 176 4.24 -1.40 20.82
N SER A 177 5.40 -1.38 21.50
CA SER A 177 5.47 -1.02 22.92
C SER A 177 4.97 0.40 23.14
N LYS A 178 5.49 1.36 22.37
CA LYS A 178 5.11 2.78 22.50
C LYS A 178 3.61 3.01 22.30
N GLU A 179 3.04 2.45 21.23
CA GLU A 179 1.61 2.64 20.94
C GLU A 179 0.70 1.93 21.95
N LYS A 180 1.14 0.78 22.51
CA LYS A 180 0.44 0.11 23.60
C LYS A 180 0.44 0.95 24.87
N ASP A 181 1.57 1.52 25.24
CA ASP A 181 1.68 2.40 26.42
C ASP A 181 0.77 3.62 26.26
N GLU A 182 0.80 4.28 25.09
CA GLU A 182 -0.10 5.40 24.79
C GLU A 182 -1.58 4.99 24.83
N MET A 183 -1.92 3.79 24.38
CA MET A 183 -3.28 3.26 24.44
C MET A 183 -3.72 3.01 25.88
N VAL A 184 -2.85 2.42 26.70
CA VAL A 184 -3.10 2.19 28.14
C VAL A 184 -3.32 3.53 28.85
N ASP A 185 -2.52 4.53 28.58
CA ASP A 185 -2.67 5.86 29.19
C ASP A 185 -3.95 6.57 28.75
N LYS A 186 -4.35 6.44 27.48
CA LYS A 186 -5.65 6.93 27.00
C LYS A 186 -6.81 6.21 27.69
N LEU A 187 -6.73 4.90 27.87
CA LEU A 187 -7.74 4.11 28.58
C LEU A 187 -7.84 4.52 30.05
N LYS A 188 -6.70 4.74 30.73
CA LYS A 188 -6.67 5.30 32.08
C LYS A 188 -7.32 6.67 32.13
N THR A 189 -7.02 7.54 31.18
CA THR A 189 -7.61 8.88 31.10
C THR A 189 -9.13 8.84 30.95
N VAL A 190 -9.66 7.97 30.09
CA VAL A 190 -11.11 7.78 29.94
C VAL A 190 -11.72 7.17 31.20
N GLY A 191 -11.08 6.16 31.79
CA GLY A 191 -11.51 5.54 33.05
C GLY A 191 -11.58 6.55 34.19
N ASN A 192 -10.54 7.38 34.34
CA ASN A 192 -10.47 8.44 35.35
C ASN A 192 -11.54 9.53 35.16
N LYS A 193 -11.93 9.85 33.91
CA LYS A 193 -13.06 10.77 33.69
C LYS A 193 -14.38 10.21 34.21
N VAL A 194 -14.60 8.91 34.07
CA VAL A 194 -15.82 8.23 34.57
C VAL A 194 -15.76 8.07 36.08
N LEU A 195 -14.65 7.54 36.60
CA LEU A 195 -14.44 7.30 38.03
C LEU A 195 -14.40 8.61 38.83
N GLY A 196 -13.90 9.70 38.24
CA GLY A 196 -13.86 11.02 38.86
C GLY A 196 -15.23 11.56 39.26
N TYR A 197 -16.30 11.21 38.55
CA TYR A 197 -17.68 11.55 38.96
C TYR A 197 -18.08 10.92 40.31
N PHE A 198 -17.38 9.87 40.72
CA PHE A 198 -17.57 9.18 41.99
C PHE A 198 -16.44 9.48 43.00
N GLY A 199 -15.54 10.41 42.69
CA GLY A 199 -14.37 10.71 43.54
C GLY A 199 -13.28 9.63 43.49
N LEU A 200 -13.23 8.82 42.43
CA LEU A 200 -12.33 7.69 42.27
C LEU A 200 -11.37 7.88 41.08
N SER A 201 -10.32 7.06 41.06
CA SER A 201 -9.32 6.95 39.99
C SER A 201 -8.98 5.47 39.71
N THR A 202 -8.49 5.18 38.50
CA THR A 202 -7.92 3.89 38.14
C THR A 202 -6.75 3.49 39.04
N ASP A 203 -6.07 4.45 39.65
CA ASP A 203 -4.96 4.19 40.58
C ASP A 203 -5.44 3.69 41.96
N ASN A 204 -6.72 3.87 42.29
CA ASN A 204 -7.31 3.30 43.50
C ASN A 204 -7.48 1.78 43.42
N PHE A 205 -7.32 1.16 42.24
CA PHE A 205 -7.51 -0.27 42.05
C PHE A 205 -6.16 -0.96 41.81
N GLN A 206 -5.65 -1.67 42.82
CA GLN A 206 -4.38 -2.40 42.75
C GLN A 206 -4.61 -3.89 42.48
N PHE A 207 -3.97 -4.41 41.43
CA PHE A 207 -4.02 -5.82 41.09
C PHE A 207 -2.86 -6.56 41.77
N GLN A 208 -3.17 -7.66 42.46
CA GLN A 208 -2.18 -8.57 43.05
C GLN A 208 -2.37 -9.97 42.46
N GLN A 209 -1.30 -10.57 41.95
CA GLN A 209 -1.30 -11.94 41.44
C GLN A 209 -1.09 -12.93 42.60
N GLN A 210 -1.98 -13.91 42.73
CA GLN A 210 -1.93 -14.92 43.80
C GLN A 210 -1.21 -16.19 43.33
N GLU A 211 -0.60 -16.93 44.25
CA GLU A 211 0.00 -18.24 43.99
C GLU A 211 -1.10 -19.21 43.48
N GLY A 212 -1.03 -19.59 42.21
CA GLY A 212 -2.08 -20.35 41.50
C GLY A 212 -2.60 -19.67 40.23
N GLY A 213 -2.14 -18.45 39.93
CA GLY A 213 -2.41 -17.77 38.65
C GLY A 213 -3.69 -16.92 38.62
N GLY A 214 -4.41 -16.82 39.73
CA GLY A 214 -5.54 -15.90 39.90
C GLY A 214 -5.10 -14.46 40.19
N TYR A 215 -5.95 -13.48 39.86
CA TYR A 215 -5.74 -12.06 40.17
C TYR A 215 -6.77 -11.58 41.19
N SER A 216 -6.34 -10.89 42.24
CA SER A 216 -7.21 -10.15 43.16
C SER A 216 -7.08 -8.64 42.94
N VAL A 217 -8.21 -7.93 42.98
CA VAL A 217 -8.27 -6.48 42.92
C VAL A 217 -8.52 -5.93 44.31
N ASN A 218 -7.58 -5.14 44.81
CA ASN A 218 -7.70 -4.42 46.07
C ASN A 218 -8.01 -2.95 45.79
N PHE A 219 -8.93 -2.38 46.57
CA PHE A 219 -9.21 -0.95 46.53
C PHE A 219 -8.39 -0.24 47.60
N VAL A 220 -7.65 0.79 47.21
CA VAL A 220 -6.82 1.60 48.09
C VAL A 220 -7.27 3.06 47.94
N GLN A 221 -7.74 3.65 49.04
CA GLN A 221 -8.27 5.02 49.09
C GLN A 221 -7.20 6.02 49.49
#